data_AF-A0AAE9JSR4-F1
#
_entry.id   AF-A0AAE9JSR4-F1
#
_cell.length_a   1.000
_cell.length_b   1.000
_cell.length_c   1.000
_cell.angle_alpha   90.00
_cell.angle_beta   90.00
_cell.angle_gamma   90.00
#
_symmetry.space_group_name_H-M   'P 1'
#
loop_
_entity.id
_entity.type
_entity.pdbx_description
1 polymer ?
#
loop_
_entity_poly.entity_id
_entity_poly.type
_entity_poly.pdbx_seq_one_letter_code
_entity_poly.pdbx_strand_id
1 'polypeptide(L)'
;MLQVAQPVHQNITIYGMKEWETQRKYCSMTSAQFEKWKRNEQKAARKLLSLLKTCDPKHAPAMVQDFMKKRIKAPYSFEGEEKEYSWTPFATNIDLTKDADNSRDLQEGKDHFKEQTDILNQLPAFMQATDRSNLLAHIHSNVFGVNTVQMYSKFIGSLTAAHMENSLMASINWNVGPASCIWYAIPYEYWTQLEKLVKEKGQKYHHQNYWPSEEDIKKAGIPLIKFEQREDELVYVNTGTFHWVQAEGYCTNVSWNVGPANFNQLAASLISAAHNRTSRHECHIPITNVIWNAAEERMFMDEPLMYSCMRWHMQRSLAWCIRYIAWIESNGYEFEDWTDREAEYIYRCGTCKQEVFNICKVLRTGNDKSKDIIFCPICKINVSRKNKRQLFVIYKNVAKLRKIYDNFVREIPEEGIQQDQ
;
A
#
# COMPACT_ATOMS: atom_id res chain seq x y z
N MET A 1 0.37 -0.09 16.90
CA MET A 1 0.94 1.27 16.94
C MET A 1 0.29 2.04 18.08
N LEU A 2 1.00 2.91 18.79
CA LEU A 2 0.40 3.96 19.62
C LEU A 2 0.57 5.31 18.93
N GLN A 3 -0.44 6.16 19.04
CA GLN A 3 -0.51 7.49 18.42
C GLN A 3 -1.04 8.49 19.44
N VAL A 4 -0.92 9.78 19.17
CA VAL A 4 -1.54 10.81 20.01
C VAL A 4 -2.95 11.07 19.51
N ALA A 5 -3.95 10.84 20.36
CA ALA A 5 -5.34 11.17 20.04
C ALA A 5 -5.52 12.69 20.03
N GLN A 6 -6.01 13.21 18.91
CA GLN A 6 -6.33 14.61 18.72
C GLN A 6 -7.64 14.75 17.95
N PRO A 7 -8.37 15.87 18.07
CA PRO A 7 -9.52 16.13 17.22
C PRO A 7 -9.14 16.10 15.74
N VAL A 8 -10.05 15.61 14.90
CA VAL A 8 -9.82 15.35 13.48
C VAL A 8 -9.26 16.51 12.65
N HIS A 9 -9.59 17.73 13.03
CA HIS A 9 -9.17 18.96 12.36
C HIS A 9 -7.86 19.54 12.94
N GLN A 10 -7.18 18.83 13.83
CA GLN A 10 -6.00 19.31 14.55
C GLN A 10 -4.85 18.30 14.48
N ASN A 11 -3.64 18.85 14.44
CA ASN A 11 -2.42 18.14 14.76
C ASN A 11 -1.46 19.16 15.40
N ILE A 12 -1.36 19.11 16.73
CA ILE A 12 -0.62 20.06 17.56
C ILE A 12 0.40 19.34 18.44
N THR A 13 1.51 20.01 18.71
CA THR A 13 2.52 19.58 19.69
C THR A 13 1.98 19.71 21.11
N ILE A 14 2.67 19.13 22.11
CA ILE A 14 2.41 19.41 23.54
C ILE A 14 2.42 20.91 23.89
N TYR A 15 3.17 21.71 23.15
CA TYR A 15 3.26 23.16 23.36
C TYR A 15 2.15 23.94 22.66
N GLY A 16 1.18 23.24 22.04
CA GLY A 16 0.07 23.84 21.31
C GLY A 16 0.43 24.40 19.94
N MET A 17 1.59 24.06 19.38
CA MET A 17 2.00 24.51 18.05
C MET A 17 1.43 23.58 16.97
N LYS A 18 0.82 24.13 15.92
CA LYS A 18 0.35 23.35 14.76
C LYS A 18 1.54 22.76 14.00
N GLU A 19 1.47 21.48 13.69
CA GLU A 19 2.47 20.79 12.87
C GLU A 19 1.84 19.75 11.96
N TRP A 20 2.59 19.29 10.96
CA TRP A 20 2.15 18.19 10.10
C TRP A 20 2.62 16.83 10.61
N GLU A 21 3.71 16.73 11.37
CA GLU A 21 4.24 15.45 11.81
C GLU A 21 3.31 14.77 12.82
N THR A 22 3.05 13.47 12.62
CA THR A 22 2.24 12.66 13.55
C THR A 22 3.13 11.92 14.53
N GLN A 23 2.87 12.10 15.83
CA GLN A 23 3.56 11.39 16.90
C GLN A 23 3.08 9.93 16.99
N ARG A 24 4.03 8.99 16.96
CA ARG A 24 3.73 7.56 17.03
C ARG A 24 4.88 6.72 17.56
N LYS A 25 4.54 5.58 18.12
CA LYS A 25 5.48 4.55 18.57
C LYS A 25 4.96 3.16 18.20
N TYR A 26 5.84 2.32 17.67
CA TYR A 26 5.49 0.96 17.26
C TYR A 26 5.62 -0.01 18.44
N CYS A 27 4.66 -0.92 18.53
CA CYS A 27 4.63 -1.99 19.52
C CYS A 27 3.81 -3.16 18.96
N SER A 28 4.03 -4.36 19.49
CA SER A 28 3.32 -5.57 19.10
C SER A 28 2.60 -6.18 20.31
N MET A 29 1.41 -6.73 20.08
CA MET A 29 0.65 -7.49 21.07
C MET A 29 -0.30 -8.46 20.34
N THR A 30 -0.85 -9.43 21.05
CA THR A 30 -1.81 -10.37 20.43
C THR A 30 -3.17 -9.70 20.22
N SER A 31 -3.89 -10.11 19.17
CA SER A 31 -5.25 -9.61 18.89
C SER A 31 -6.20 -9.84 20.07
N ALA A 32 -6.08 -10.97 20.77
CA ALA A 32 -6.89 -11.27 21.95
C ALA A 32 -6.67 -10.25 23.09
N GLN A 33 -5.42 -9.85 23.33
CA GLN A 33 -5.09 -8.83 24.33
C GLN A 33 -5.60 -7.45 23.90
N PHE A 34 -5.37 -7.07 22.64
CA PHE A 34 -5.83 -5.79 22.08
C PHE A 34 -7.35 -5.66 22.17
N GLU A 35 -8.10 -6.67 21.74
CA GLU A 35 -9.58 -6.65 21.74
C GLU A 35 -10.17 -6.71 23.15
N LYS A 36 -9.52 -7.41 24.10
CA LYS A 36 -9.92 -7.36 25.51
C LYS A 36 -9.74 -5.95 26.08
N TRP A 37 -8.64 -5.29 25.75
CA TRP A 37 -8.40 -3.92 26.17
C TRP A 37 -9.42 -2.97 25.55
N LYS A 38 -9.60 -3.01 24.23
CA LYS A 38 -10.59 -2.20 23.48
C LYS A 38 -11.98 -2.29 24.10
N ARG A 39 -12.48 -3.50 24.36
CA ARG A 39 -13.81 -3.71 24.97
C ARG A 39 -13.92 -3.11 26.37
N ASN A 40 -12.90 -3.30 27.21
CA ASN A 40 -12.89 -2.76 28.57
C ASN A 40 -12.89 -1.24 28.58
N GLU A 41 -12.09 -0.63 27.70
CA GLU A 41 -12.00 0.81 27.59
C GLU A 41 -13.28 1.41 27.01
N GLN A 42 -13.83 0.82 25.95
CA GLN A 42 -15.12 1.24 25.37
C GLN A 42 -16.24 1.21 26.41
N LYS A 43 -16.32 0.17 27.25
CA LYS A 43 -17.30 0.08 28.35
C LYS A 43 -17.09 1.21 29.37
N ALA A 44 -15.84 1.51 29.72
CA ALA A 44 -15.51 2.56 30.67
C ALA A 44 -15.81 3.96 30.09
N ALA A 45 -15.46 4.21 28.83
CA ALA A 45 -15.74 5.45 28.12
C ALA A 45 -17.25 5.71 28.01
N ARG A 46 -18.05 4.69 27.69
CA ARG A 46 -19.53 4.80 27.71
C ARG A 46 -20.07 5.17 29.09
N LYS A 47 -19.51 4.59 30.16
CA LYS A 47 -19.87 4.95 31.54
C LYS A 47 -19.51 6.39 31.85
N LEU A 48 -18.31 6.85 31.48
CA LEU A 48 -17.89 8.23 31.64
C LEU A 48 -18.84 9.18 30.91
N LEU A 49 -19.14 8.90 29.63
CA LEU A 49 -20.03 9.72 28.83
C LEU A 49 -21.43 9.84 29.45
N SER A 50 -21.98 8.74 29.99
CA SER A 50 -23.25 8.76 30.72
C SER A 50 -23.20 9.69 31.94
N LEU A 51 -22.12 9.61 32.73
CA LEU A 51 -21.93 10.48 33.88
C LEU A 51 -21.75 11.96 33.48
N LEU A 52 -21.00 12.22 32.40
CA LEU A 52 -20.76 13.58 31.91
C LEU A 52 -22.05 14.26 31.44
N LYS A 53 -23.01 13.51 30.89
CA LYS A 53 -24.32 14.05 30.49
C LYS A 53 -25.14 14.58 31.67
N THR A 54 -24.91 14.06 32.87
CA THR A 54 -25.67 14.43 34.08
C THR A 54 -24.85 15.20 35.10
N CYS A 55 -23.54 15.37 34.90
CA CYS A 55 -22.67 16.05 35.86
C CYS A 55 -22.75 17.56 35.72
N ASP A 56 -22.51 18.28 36.82
CA ASP A 56 -22.25 19.72 36.76
C ASP A 56 -21.01 19.98 35.87
N PRO A 57 -21.11 20.86 34.85
CA PRO A 57 -20.00 21.19 33.95
C PRO A 57 -18.69 21.58 34.65
N LYS A 58 -18.75 22.12 35.87
CA LYS A 58 -17.56 22.46 36.66
C LYS A 58 -16.73 21.23 37.06
N HIS A 59 -17.36 20.07 37.21
CA HIS A 59 -16.70 18.82 37.60
C HIS A 59 -16.27 17.97 36.39
N ALA A 60 -16.81 18.24 35.20
CA ALA A 60 -16.51 17.47 33.99
C ALA A 60 -15.00 17.38 33.68
N PRO A 61 -14.20 18.46 33.74
CA PRO A 61 -12.75 18.37 33.44
C PRO A 61 -12.01 17.43 34.40
N ALA A 62 -12.33 17.48 35.70
CA ALA A 62 -11.69 16.63 36.70
C ALA A 62 -12.05 15.15 36.50
N MET A 63 -13.30 14.85 36.13
CA MET A 63 -13.74 13.49 35.82
C MET A 63 -13.02 12.91 34.59
N VAL A 64 -12.86 13.72 33.54
CA VAL A 64 -12.12 13.32 32.33
C VAL A 64 -10.65 13.07 32.67
N GLN A 65 -10.00 13.97 33.42
CA GLN A 65 -8.61 13.80 33.83
C GLN A 65 -8.40 12.52 34.67
N ASP A 66 -9.31 12.23 35.60
CA ASP A 66 -9.26 11.00 36.40
C ASP A 66 -9.39 9.74 35.53
N PHE A 67 -10.29 9.77 34.54
CA PHE A 67 -10.45 8.68 33.58
C PHE A 67 -9.17 8.46 32.78
N MET A 68 -8.61 9.51 32.18
CA MET A 68 -7.38 9.43 31.38
C MET A 68 -6.25 8.83 32.21
N LYS A 69 -6.00 9.35 33.42
CA LYS A 69 -4.91 8.91 34.30
C LYS A 69 -5.05 7.46 34.77
N LYS A 70 -6.27 6.98 35.05
CA LYS A 70 -6.50 5.66 35.64
C LYS A 70 -6.75 4.55 34.61
N ARG A 71 -7.30 4.87 33.44
CA ARG A 71 -7.84 3.87 32.50
C ARG A 71 -7.06 3.75 31.20
N ILE A 72 -6.46 4.82 30.70
CA ILE A 72 -5.62 4.75 29.50
C ILE A 72 -4.19 4.52 29.96
N LYS A 73 -3.76 3.25 29.96
CA LYS A 73 -2.37 2.88 30.24
C LYS A 73 -1.78 2.30 28.99
N ALA A 74 -0.73 2.92 28.48
CA ALA A 74 0.01 2.35 27.37
C ALA A 74 0.63 0.99 27.75
N PRO A 75 0.80 0.08 26.78
CA PRO A 75 1.45 -1.22 26.98
C PRO A 75 2.92 -1.11 27.38
N TYR A 76 3.51 0.09 27.40
CA TYR A 76 4.87 0.36 27.83
C TYR A 76 4.94 1.70 28.57
N SER A 77 6.01 1.90 29.33
CA SER A 77 6.29 3.16 30.03
C SER A 77 6.78 4.23 29.07
N PHE A 78 6.25 5.44 29.20
CA PHE A 78 6.83 6.64 28.60
C PHE A 78 7.79 7.33 29.56
N GLU A 79 8.77 8.05 29.03
CA GLU A 79 9.68 8.93 29.76
C GLU A 79 9.40 10.39 29.37
N GLY A 80 10.01 11.36 30.05
CA GLY A 80 9.92 12.79 29.71
C GLY A 80 8.52 13.33 29.40
N GLU A 81 8.47 14.18 28.37
CA GLU A 81 7.29 14.88 27.86
C GLU A 81 6.28 13.94 27.21
N GLU A 82 6.67 12.72 26.82
CA GLU A 82 5.74 11.75 26.25
C GLU A 82 4.61 11.35 27.21
N LYS A 83 4.78 11.56 28.52
CA LYS A 83 3.71 11.30 29.51
C LYS A 83 2.55 12.30 29.43
N GLU A 84 2.76 13.44 28.79
CA GLU A 84 1.73 14.49 28.67
C GLU A 84 0.78 14.25 27.50
N TYR A 85 1.19 13.44 26.52
CA TYR A 85 0.34 13.08 25.39
C TYR A 85 -0.78 12.11 25.78
N SER A 86 -1.94 12.31 25.16
CA SER A 86 -3.06 11.36 25.21
C SER A 86 -2.86 10.24 24.19
N TRP A 87 -2.15 9.19 24.59
CA TRP A 87 -1.87 8.07 23.69
C TRP A 87 -3.09 7.18 23.42
N THR A 88 -3.36 6.87 22.15
CA THR A 88 -4.40 5.96 21.69
C THR A 88 -3.79 4.77 20.91
N PRO A 89 -4.21 3.53 21.19
CA PRO A 89 -3.79 2.36 20.46
C PRO A 89 -4.45 2.25 19.09
N PHE A 90 -3.68 1.81 18.11
CA PHE A 90 -4.16 1.46 16.77
C PHE A 90 -3.55 0.11 16.35
N ALA A 91 -4.39 -0.92 16.23
CA ALA A 91 -4.00 -2.18 15.60
C ALA A 91 -4.21 -2.05 14.10
N THR A 92 -3.10 -2.04 13.37
CA THR A 92 -3.04 -1.73 11.94
C THR A 92 -2.39 -2.88 11.18
N ASN A 93 -2.80 -3.06 9.93
CA ASN A 93 -2.23 -4.04 9.00
C ASN A 93 -2.24 -5.47 9.58
N ILE A 94 -3.38 -5.92 10.13
CA ILE A 94 -3.55 -7.33 10.52
C ILE A 94 -3.89 -8.10 9.24
N ASP A 95 -3.02 -9.01 8.81
CA ASP A 95 -3.29 -9.86 7.64
C ASP A 95 -4.39 -10.87 7.96
N LEU A 96 -5.38 -10.97 7.07
CA LEU A 96 -6.46 -11.95 7.15
C LEU A 96 -6.27 -13.14 6.21
N THR A 97 -5.03 -13.45 5.82
CA THR A 97 -4.71 -14.65 5.04
C THR A 97 -4.33 -15.84 5.91
N LYS A 98 -4.60 -17.04 5.39
CA LYS A 98 -4.22 -18.32 6.02
C LYS A 98 -2.74 -18.40 6.37
N ASP A 99 -1.89 -17.96 5.44
CA ASP A 99 -0.43 -18.09 5.53
C ASP A 99 0.26 -16.84 6.09
N ALA A 100 -0.51 -15.94 6.71
CA ALA A 100 0.02 -14.71 7.28
C ALA A 100 1.03 -14.97 8.41
N ASP A 101 2.06 -14.12 8.50
CA ASP A 101 3.02 -14.16 9.61
C ASP A 101 2.33 -13.97 10.98
N ASN A 102 1.26 -13.17 11.05
CA ASN A 102 0.45 -13.00 12.27
C ASN A 102 -0.48 -14.18 12.58
N SER A 103 -0.48 -15.23 11.76
CA SER A 103 -1.22 -16.49 11.95
C SER A 103 -0.32 -17.65 12.41
N ARG A 104 1.00 -17.44 12.54
CA ARG A 104 1.99 -18.49 12.88
C ARG A 104 1.71 -19.27 14.17
N ASP A 105 0.98 -18.66 15.12
CA ASP A 105 0.63 -19.25 16.41
C ASP A 105 -0.77 -19.92 16.39
N LEU A 106 -1.43 -19.92 15.22
CA LEU A 106 -2.72 -20.59 15.00
C LEU A 106 -2.48 -22.02 14.50
N GLN A 107 -3.51 -22.87 14.58
CA GLN A 107 -3.40 -24.26 14.14
C GLN A 107 -2.98 -24.34 12.66
N GLU A 108 -1.84 -25.01 12.42
CA GLU A 108 -1.26 -25.21 11.10
C GLU A 108 -2.24 -25.94 10.17
N GLY A 109 -2.31 -25.52 8.91
CA GLY A 109 -3.16 -26.13 7.89
C GLY A 109 -4.63 -25.70 7.91
N LYS A 110 -5.14 -25.08 8.98
CA LYS A 110 -6.50 -24.55 9.06
C LYS A 110 -6.55 -23.10 8.57
N ASP A 111 -7.51 -22.80 7.71
CA ASP A 111 -7.86 -21.43 7.36
C ASP A 111 -8.80 -20.85 8.42
N HIS A 112 -8.29 -19.91 9.22
CA HIS A 112 -9.03 -19.26 10.31
C HIS A 112 -9.88 -18.08 9.83
N PHE A 113 -9.76 -17.70 8.56
CA PHE A 113 -10.46 -16.55 7.96
C PHE A 113 -11.41 -16.96 6.83
N LYS A 114 -11.71 -18.26 6.70
CA LYS A 114 -12.57 -18.79 5.64
C LYS A 114 -13.94 -18.11 5.60
N GLU A 115 -14.61 -17.95 6.74
CA GLU A 115 -15.94 -17.33 6.80
C GLU A 115 -15.89 -15.87 6.34
N GLN A 116 -14.87 -15.11 6.77
CA GLN A 116 -14.66 -13.73 6.36
C GLN A 116 -14.36 -13.65 4.85
N THR A 117 -13.55 -14.58 4.34
CA THR A 117 -13.22 -14.67 2.91
C THR A 117 -14.45 -15.01 2.08
N ASP A 118 -15.30 -15.94 2.53
CA ASP A 118 -16.54 -16.32 1.86
C ASP A 118 -17.54 -15.15 1.80
N ILE A 119 -17.54 -14.25 2.79
CA ILE A 119 -18.33 -13.01 2.76
C ILE A 119 -17.77 -12.04 1.73
N LEU A 120 -16.45 -11.82 1.71
CA LEU A 120 -15.82 -10.89 0.78
C LEU A 120 -15.94 -11.36 -0.68
N ASN A 121 -15.97 -12.67 -0.93
CA ASN A 121 -16.19 -13.26 -2.25
C ASN A 121 -17.61 -13.02 -2.81
N GLN A 122 -18.55 -12.51 -2.01
CA GLN A 122 -19.88 -12.12 -2.47
C GLN A 122 -19.91 -10.69 -3.04
N LEU A 123 -18.84 -9.91 -2.87
CA LEU A 123 -18.75 -8.57 -3.45
C LEU A 123 -18.68 -8.63 -4.98
N PRO A 124 -19.08 -7.56 -5.70
CA PRO A 124 -18.95 -7.49 -7.15
C PRO A 124 -17.51 -7.71 -7.63
N ALA A 125 -17.33 -8.27 -8.83
CA ALA A 125 -16.02 -8.62 -9.39
C ALA A 125 -14.99 -7.48 -9.36
N PHE A 126 -15.40 -6.24 -9.68
CA PHE A 126 -14.50 -5.08 -9.66
C PHE A 126 -13.95 -4.72 -8.26
N MET A 127 -14.59 -5.25 -7.22
CA MET A 127 -14.17 -5.11 -5.82
C MET A 127 -13.26 -6.24 -5.36
N GLN A 128 -13.06 -7.30 -6.15
CA GLN A 128 -12.23 -8.45 -5.76
C GLN A 128 -10.83 -8.30 -6.35
N ALA A 129 -9.80 -8.37 -5.51
CA ALA A 129 -8.39 -8.29 -5.95
C ALA A 129 -7.95 -9.52 -6.77
N THR A 130 -8.64 -10.66 -6.57
CA THR A 130 -8.36 -11.96 -7.18
C THR A 130 -9.16 -12.21 -8.46
N ASP A 131 -10.12 -11.35 -8.80
CA ASP A 131 -10.89 -11.50 -10.03
C ASP A 131 -10.00 -11.22 -11.25
N ARG A 132 -10.13 -12.03 -12.31
CA ARG A 132 -9.26 -11.94 -13.49
C ARG A 132 -9.38 -10.61 -14.23
N SER A 133 -10.48 -9.88 -14.07
CA SER A 133 -10.66 -8.53 -14.61
C SER A 133 -9.83 -7.45 -13.87
N ASN A 134 -9.17 -7.81 -12.77
CA ASN A 134 -8.35 -6.92 -11.95
C ASN A 134 -6.86 -7.08 -12.28
N LEU A 135 -6.12 -5.97 -12.41
CA LEU A 135 -4.67 -5.99 -12.62
C LEU A 135 -3.91 -6.77 -11.54
N LEU A 136 -4.39 -6.75 -10.29
CA LEU A 136 -3.72 -7.40 -9.16
C LEU A 136 -3.79 -8.93 -9.22
N ALA A 137 -4.77 -9.50 -9.92
CA ALA A 137 -4.87 -10.94 -10.14
C ALA A 137 -3.70 -11.46 -10.98
N HIS A 138 -3.10 -10.60 -11.81
CA HIS A 138 -1.97 -10.92 -12.70
C HIS A 138 -0.60 -10.75 -12.05
N ILE A 139 -0.53 -10.54 -10.72
CA ILE A 139 0.74 -10.54 -9.97
C ILE A 139 1.26 -11.98 -9.80
N HIS A 140 0.36 -12.95 -9.65
CA HIS A 140 0.66 -14.37 -9.38
C HIS A 140 1.43 -14.62 -8.07
N SER A 141 1.38 -13.70 -7.12
CA SER A 141 1.88 -13.88 -5.76
C SER A 141 1.08 -13.04 -4.78
N ASN A 142 1.11 -13.39 -3.50
CA ASN A 142 0.57 -12.53 -2.45
C ASN A 142 1.48 -11.32 -2.23
N VAL A 143 0.90 -10.13 -2.24
CA VAL A 143 1.53 -8.87 -1.87
C VAL A 143 0.73 -8.33 -0.69
N PHE A 144 1.34 -8.42 0.49
CA PHE A 144 0.71 -8.07 1.75
C PHE A 144 0.07 -6.68 1.72
N GLY A 145 -1.23 -6.61 2.02
CA GLY A 145 -1.98 -5.37 2.05
C GLY A 145 -2.33 -4.77 0.70
N VAL A 146 -1.98 -5.45 -0.40
CA VAL A 146 -2.35 -5.04 -1.74
C VAL A 146 -3.43 -5.97 -2.27
N ASN A 147 -3.07 -7.22 -2.59
CA ASN A 147 -4.04 -8.22 -3.04
C ASN A 147 -4.48 -9.18 -1.91
N THR A 148 -4.11 -8.87 -0.67
CA THR A 148 -4.59 -9.53 0.54
C THR A 148 -5.32 -8.54 1.43
N VAL A 149 -6.33 -9.05 2.14
CA VAL A 149 -7.19 -8.23 3.01
C VAL A 149 -6.48 -7.93 4.32
N GLN A 150 -6.53 -6.66 4.72
CA GLN A 150 -6.05 -6.17 6.01
C GLN A 150 -7.21 -5.76 6.90
N MET A 151 -7.10 -6.08 8.19
CA MET A 151 -7.98 -5.58 9.23
C MET A 151 -7.30 -4.48 10.06
N TYR A 152 -8.11 -3.51 10.47
CA TYR A 152 -7.74 -2.38 11.29
C TYR A 152 -8.69 -2.30 12.48
N SER A 153 -8.17 -2.50 13.70
CA SER A 153 -8.97 -2.34 14.92
C SER A 153 -8.58 -1.04 15.62
N LYS A 154 -9.56 -0.14 15.73
CA LYS A 154 -9.35 1.27 16.03
C LYS A 154 -9.96 1.67 17.36
N PHE A 155 -9.26 2.54 18.08
CA PHE A 155 -9.75 3.31 19.21
C PHE A 155 -10.16 4.70 18.72
N ILE A 156 -10.75 5.50 19.61
CA ILE A 156 -11.00 6.92 19.35
C ILE A 156 -9.67 7.60 19.00
N GLY A 157 -9.65 8.37 17.92
CA GLY A 157 -8.47 9.11 17.47
C GLY A 157 -7.40 8.28 16.76
N SER A 158 -7.58 6.95 16.61
CA SER A 158 -6.69 6.15 15.76
C SER A 158 -6.69 6.70 14.35
N LEU A 159 -5.50 6.95 13.80
CA LEU A 159 -5.35 7.60 12.50
C LEU A 159 -4.50 6.77 11.54
N THR A 160 -4.88 6.77 10.27
CA THR A 160 -4.02 6.41 9.16
C THR A 160 -3.51 7.72 8.58
N ALA A 161 -2.20 7.94 8.69
CA ALA A 161 -1.54 9.15 8.20
C ALA A 161 -1.68 9.30 6.69
N ALA A 162 -1.42 10.51 6.19
CA ALA A 162 -1.65 10.82 4.80
C ALA A 162 -0.72 10.07 3.85
N HIS A 163 -1.31 9.51 2.79
CA HIS A 163 -0.63 8.68 1.82
C HIS A 163 -1.42 8.56 0.51
N MET A 164 -0.77 7.96 -0.48
CA MET A 164 -1.44 7.31 -1.61
C MET A 164 -1.18 5.82 -1.51
N GLU A 165 -2.06 5.06 -2.13
CA GLU A 165 -1.94 3.61 -2.23
C GLU A 165 -0.70 3.20 -3.03
N ASN A 166 -0.24 1.98 -2.77
CA ASN A 166 0.93 1.41 -3.43
C ASN A 166 0.73 1.33 -4.94
N SER A 167 1.66 1.89 -5.71
CA SER A 167 1.57 2.05 -7.18
C SER A 167 0.28 2.72 -7.64
N LEU A 168 -0.32 3.54 -6.77
CA LEU A 168 -1.56 4.28 -7.01
C LEU A 168 -2.75 3.38 -7.39
N MET A 169 -2.78 2.15 -6.88
CA MET A 169 -3.97 1.30 -7.01
C MET A 169 -5.18 1.97 -6.35
N ALA A 170 -6.37 1.61 -6.82
CA ALA A 170 -7.57 1.93 -6.06
C ALA A 170 -7.59 1.10 -4.76
N SER A 171 -8.38 1.55 -3.79
CA SER A 171 -8.52 0.88 -2.50
C SER A 171 -9.98 0.79 -2.11
N ILE A 172 -10.33 -0.31 -1.47
CA ILE A 172 -11.62 -0.53 -0.86
C ILE A 172 -11.41 -0.54 0.63
N ASN A 173 -12.25 0.19 1.35
CA ASN A 173 -12.30 0.18 2.79
C ASN A 173 -13.74 0.02 3.28
N TRP A 174 -14.02 -1.03 4.03
CA TRP A 174 -15.33 -1.26 4.64
C TRP A 174 -15.23 -1.04 6.14
N ASN A 175 -16.04 -0.12 6.66
CA ASN A 175 -16.18 0.09 8.09
C ASN A 175 -17.19 -0.91 8.66
N VAL A 176 -16.70 -1.92 9.37
CA VAL A 176 -17.54 -2.88 10.11
C VAL A 176 -18.22 -2.23 11.31
N GLY A 177 -17.73 -1.07 11.76
CA GLY A 177 -18.34 -0.30 12.85
C GLY A 177 -17.92 -0.77 14.25
N PRO A 178 -18.64 -0.35 15.31
CA PRO A 178 -19.89 0.43 15.25
C PRO A 178 -19.70 1.95 15.11
N ALA A 179 -18.49 2.47 15.30
CA ALA A 179 -18.24 3.91 15.18
C ALA A 179 -17.86 4.32 13.75
N SER A 180 -18.03 5.60 13.44
CA SER A 180 -17.64 6.19 12.16
C SER A 180 -16.14 6.47 12.05
N CYS A 181 -15.67 6.60 10.81
CA CYS A 181 -14.36 7.17 10.46
C CYS A 181 -14.56 8.47 9.68
N ILE A 182 -13.72 9.48 9.91
CA ILE A 182 -13.66 10.67 9.06
C ILE A 182 -12.55 10.49 8.04
N TRP A 183 -12.90 10.76 6.80
CA TRP A 183 -12.02 10.69 5.65
C TRP A 183 -11.70 12.07 5.13
N TYR A 184 -10.47 12.21 4.68
CA TYR A 184 -9.99 13.31 3.87
C TYR A 184 -9.41 12.76 2.59
N ALA A 185 -9.73 13.41 1.48
CA ALA A 185 -9.25 13.00 0.17
C ALA A 185 -8.96 14.21 -0.71
N ILE A 186 -7.93 14.08 -1.53
CA ILE A 186 -7.54 15.05 -2.55
C ILE A 186 -7.39 14.31 -3.88
N PRO A 187 -8.03 14.79 -4.96
CA PRO A 187 -7.91 14.18 -6.28
C PRO A 187 -6.47 14.10 -6.77
N TYR A 188 -6.17 13.06 -7.55
CA TYR A 188 -4.81 12.77 -8.02
C TYR A 188 -4.20 13.92 -8.83
N GLU A 189 -5.00 14.69 -9.55
CA GLU A 189 -4.57 15.81 -10.41
C GLU A 189 -3.73 16.86 -9.66
N TYR A 190 -3.87 16.94 -8.33
CA TYR A 190 -3.15 17.89 -7.47
C TYR A 190 -1.86 17.30 -6.87
N TRP A 191 -1.45 16.08 -7.24
CA TRP A 191 -0.33 15.36 -6.61
C TRP A 191 1.00 16.15 -6.64
N THR A 192 1.27 16.90 -7.70
CA THR A 192 2.49 17.73 -7.81
C THR A 192 2.46 18.96 -6.89
N GLN A 193 1.29 19.58 -6.75
CA GLN A 193 1.09 20.70 -5.81
C GLN A 193 1.19 20.21 -4.36
N LEU A 194 0.63 19.03 -4.08
CA LEU A 194 0.75 18.35 -2.80
C LEU A 194 2.19 17.99 -2.47
N GLU A 195 2.94 17.38 -3.40
CA GLU A 195 4.34 17.04 -3.16
C GLU A 195 5.17 18.28 -2.80
N LYS A 196 4.94 19.40 -3.49
CA LYS A 196 5.56 20.67 -3.17
C LYS A 196 5.18 21.16 -1.77
N LEU A 197 3.89 21.18 -1.44
CA LEU A 197 3.40 21.64 -0.14
C LEU A 197 3.92 20.78 1.01
N VAL A 198 3.92 19.45 0.85
CA VAL A 198 4.46 18.51 1.85
C VAL A 198 5.92 18.82 2.13
N LYS A 199 6.72 19.11 1.09
CA LYS A 199 8.12 19.51 1.24
C LYS A 199 8.28 20.87 1.93
N GLU A 200 7.45 21.85 1.61
CA GLU A 200 7.43 23.16 2.28
C GLU A 200 7.12 23.04 3.77
N LYS A 201 6.34 22.02 4.15
CA LYS A 201 6.01 21.67 5.55
C LYS A 201 7.05 20.78 6.23
N GLY A 202 8.22 20.62 5.62
CA GLY A 202 9.33 19.84 6.17
C GLY A 202 9.11 18.33 6.15
N GLN A 203 8.05 17.86 5.47
CA GLN A 203 7.70 16.45 5.39
C GLN A 203 8.24 15.84 4.08
N LYS A 204 8.27 14.51 4.02
CA LYS A 204 8.65 13.76 2.81
C LYS A 204 7.41 13.15 2.20
N TYR A 205 7.15 13.45 0.93
CA TYR A 205 5.92 13.05 0.23
C TYR A 205 5.52 11.58 0.42
N HIS A 206 6.46 10.66 0.24
CA HIS A 206 6.21 9.22 0.40
C HIS A 206 6.23 8.70 1.85
N HIS A 207 6.55 9.53 2.83
CA HIS A 207 6.52 9.10 4.23
C HIS A 207 5.09 9.17 4.75
N GLN A 208 4.56 8.05 5.22
CA GLN A 208 3.20 8.02 5.78
C GLN A 208 3.22 8.46 7.24
N ASN A 209 3.73 9.66 7.57
CA ASN A 209 3.99 10.11 8.94
C ASN A 209 3.45 11.52 9.24
N TYR A 210 2.56 12.03 8.41
CA TYR A 210 2.05 13.38 8.56
C TYR A 210 0.53 13.48 8.38
N TRP A 211 -0.05 14.53 8.99
CA TRP A 211 -1.46 14.89 8.98
C TRP A 211 -1.61 16.32 8.41
N PRO A 212 -2.02 16.46 7.14
CA PRO A 212 -2.16 17.77 6.51
C PRO A 212 -3.19 18.67 7.19
N SER A 213 -2.82 19.93 7.39
CA SER A 213 -3.73 20.95 7.92
C SER A 213 -4.74 21.42 6.88
N GLU A 214 -6.03 21.39 7.20
CA GLU A 214 -7.11 21.91 6.34
C GLU A 214 -6.85 23.37 5.92
N GLU A 215 -6.29 24.18 6.83
CA GLU A 215 -5.95 25.59 6.58
C GLU A 215 -4.83 25.74 5.55
N ASP A 216 -3.81 24.88 5.61
CA ASP A 216 -2.69 24.90 4.68
C ASP A 216 -3.11 24.42 3.28
N ILE A 217 -3.91 23.35 3.22
CA ILE A 217 -4.50 22.85 1.96
C ILE A 217 -5.35 23.95 1.29
N LYS A 218 -6.21 24.62 2.06
CA LYS A 218 -7.04 25.73 1.57
C LYS A 218 -6.19 26.90 1.07
N LYS A 219 -5.14 27.30 1.80
CA LYS A 219 -4.22 28.37 1.39
C LYS A 219 -3.47 28.04 0.11
N ALA A 220 -3.15 26.76 -0.11
CA ALA A 220 -2.51 26.29 -1.34
C ALA A 220 -3.47 26.22 -2.55
N GLY A 221 -4.77 26.47 -2.36
CA GLY A 221 -5.76 26.39 -3.44
C GLY A 221 -6.08 24.96 -3.90
N ILE A 222 -5.79 23.97 -3.06
CA ILE A 222 -6.02 22.56 -3.34
C ILE A 222 -7.42 22.16 -2.83
N PRO A 223 -8.28 21.50 -3.63
CA PRO A 223 -9.58 21.04 -3.18
C PRO A 223 -9.43 19.92 -2.14
N LEU A 224 -10.24 19.99 -1.09
CA LEU A 224 -10.28 19.00 -0.02
C LEU A 224 -11.67 18.39 0.07
N ILE A 225 -11.76 17.09 -0.10
CA ILE A 225 -12.97 16.30 0.15
C ILE A 225 -12.89 15.81 1.59
N LYS A 226 -13.94 16.03 2.37
CA LYS A 226 -14.05 15.56 3.76
C LYS A 226 -15.42 14.95 3.98
N PHE A 227 -15.48 13.73 4.48
CA PHE A 227 -16.74 13.03 4.72
C PHE A 227 -16.65 12.03 5.87
N GLU A 228 -17.81 11.63 6.38
CA GLU A 228 -17.97 10.58 7.39
C GLU A 228 -18.27 9.26 6.67
N GLN A 229 -17.56 8.19 7.05
CA GLN A 229 -17.89 6.81 6.74
C GLN A 229 -18.49 6.17 7.99
N ARG A 230 -19.79 5.86 7.94
CA ARG A 230 -20.55 5.25 9.03
C ARG A 230 -20.32 3.74 9.10
N GLU A 231 -20.90 3.12 10.11
CA GLU A 231 -20.98 1.66 10.20
C GLU A 231 -21.64 1.08 8.94
N ASP A 232 -21.05 -0.01 8.46
CA ASP A 232 -21.44 -0.75 7.27
C ASP A 232 -21.30 -0.01 5.93
N GLU A 233 -20.67 1.18 5.93
CA GLU A 233 -20.38 1.88 4.68
C GLU A 233 -19.03 1.45 4.09
N LEU A 234 -19.01 1.34 2.76
CA LEU A 234 -17.82 1.06 1.97
C LEU A 234 -17.34 2.33 1.28
N VAL A 235 -16.04 2.61 1.39
CA VAL A 235 -15.35 3.67 0.69
C VAL A 235 -14.50 3.08 -0.42
N TYR A 236 -14.73 3.55 -1.64
CA TYR A 236 -13.88 3.28 -2.79
C TYR A 236 -12.96 4.47 -3.02
N VAL A 237 -11.67 4.29 -2.74
CA VAL A 237 -10.62 5.28 -2.99
C VAL A 237 -10.12 5.07 -4.41
N ASN A 238 -10.39 6.02 -5.30
CA ASN A 238 -10.00 5.89 -6.70
C ASN A 238 -8.49 6.01 -6.90
N THR A 239 -7.99 5.54 -8.05
CA THR A 239 -6.59 5.58 -8.48
C THR A 239 -5.88 6.89 -8.09
N GLY A 240 -4.81 6.77 -7.30
CA GLY A 240 -3.94 7.90 -6.97
C GLY A 240 -4.51 8.95 -6.02
N THR A 241 -5.72 8.74 -5.48
CA THR A 241 -6.32 9.68 -4.51
C THR A 241 -5.45 9.76 -3.25
N PHE A 242 -4.97 10.97 -2.94
CA PHE A 242 -4.22 11.24 -1.73
C PHE A 242 -5.18 11.38 -0.55
N HIS A 243 -5.02 10.60 0.51
CA HIS A 243 -6.02 10.51 1.57
C HIS A 243 -5.45 10.21 2.95
N TRP A 244 -6.23 10.53 3.97
CA TRP A 244 -5.96 10.21 5.38
C TRP A 244 -7.26 10.03 6.15
N VAL A 245 -7.20 9.29 7.25
CA VAL A 245 -8.40 8.79 7.95
C VAL A 245 -8.19 8.83 9.46
N GLN A 246 -9.21 9.22 10.21
CA GLN A 246 -9.24 9.08 11.67
C GLN A 246 -10.56 8.44 12.11
N ALA A 247 -10.48 7.56 13.11
CA ALA A 247 -11.67 7.01 13.76
C ALA A 247 -12.24 7.99 14.81
N GLU A 248 -13.53 8.28 14.72
CA GLU A 248 -14.26 9.07 15.73
C GLU A 248 -14.58 8.23 16.97
N GLY A 249 -14.55 6.90 16.83
CA GLY A 249 -14.86 5.97 17.90
C GLY A 249 -14.22 4.60 17.73
N TYR A 250 -14.58 3.70 18.65
CA TYR A 250 -14.15 2.31 18.56
C TYR A 250 -14.83 1.63 17.38
N CYS A 251 -14.05 1.28 16.37
CA CYS A 251 -14.53 0.61 15.16
C CYS A 251 -13.51 -0.39 14.64
N THR A 252 -13.93 -1.19 13.66
CA THR A 252 -13.07 -2.06 12.90
C THR A 252 -13.28 -1.77 11.42
N ASN A 253 -12.20 -1.67 10.66
CA ASN A 253 -12.27 -1.61 9.20
C ASN A 253 -11.55 -2.81 8.60
N VAL A 254 -11.99 -3.23 7.42
CA VAL A 254 -11.24 -4.10 6.54
C VAL A 254 -10.93 -3.36 5.24
N SER A 255 -9.75 -3.60 4.67
CA SER A 255 -9.29 -2.88 3.48
C SER A 255 -8.40 -3.77 2.61
N TRP A 256 -8.43 -3.53 1.30
CA TRP A 256 -7.55 -4.14 0.30
C TRP A 256 -7.49 -3.24 -0.94
N ASN A 257 -6.48 -3.44 -1.78
CA ASN A 257 -6.39 -2.72 -3.05
C ASN A 257 -7.11 -3.46 -4.16
N VAL A 258 -7.55 -2.71 -5.17
CA VAL A 258 -8.00 -3.21 -6.46
C VAL A 258 -7.30 -2.42 -7.56
N GLY A 259 -6.96 -3.06 -8.66
CA GLY A 259 -6.41 -2.42 -9.85
C GLY A 259 -7.40 -2.51 -11.00
N PRO A 260 -8.34 -1.55 -11.13
CA PRO A 260 -9.24 -1.49 -12.26
C PRO A 260 -8.49 -1.59 -13.58
N ALA A 261 -8.93 -2.49 -14.46
CA ALA A 261 -8.33 -2.65 -15.78
C ALA A 261 -8.80 -1.55 -16.73
N ASN A 262 -8.20 -0.36 -16.60
CA ASN A 262 -8.36 0.73 -17.55
C ASN A 262 -7.04 1.50 -17.74
N PHE A 263 -7.00 2.33 -18.78
CA PHE A 263 -5.84 3.16 -19.10
C PHE A 263 -5.40 4.06 -17.93
N ASN A 264 -6.33 4.72 -17.23
CA ASN A 264 -6.00 5.69 -16.17
C ASN A 264 -5.26 5.02 -15.01
N GLN A 265 -5.75 3.86 -14.55
CA GLN A 265 -5.09 3.07 -13.50
C GLN A 265 -3.69 2.64 -13.95
N LEU A 266 -3.57 2.07 -15.15
CA LEU A 266 -2.29 1.58 -15.66
C LEU A 266 -1.26 2.71 -15.83
N ALA A 267 -1.68 3.82 -16.44
CA ALA A 267 -0.84 4.99 -16.66
C ALA A 267 -0.37 5.60 -15.34
N ALA A 268 -1.27 5.77 -14.36
CA ALA A 268 -0.92 6.27 -13.03
C ALA A 268 0.09 5.35 -12.33
N SER A 269 -0.10 4.03 -12.39
CA SER A 269 0.84 3.07 -11.81
C SER A 269 2.23 3.12 -12.46
N LEU A 270 2.31 3.30 -13.79
CA LEU A 270 3.58 3.45 -14.51
C LEU A 270 4.29 4.78 -14.18
N ILE A 271 3.54 5.88 -14.08
CA ILE A 271 4.06 7.19 -13.66
C ILE A 271 4.59 7.09 -12.22
N SER A 272 3.83 6.46 -11.32
CA SER A 272 4.23 6.22 -9.94
C SER A 272 5.49 5.37 -9.84
N ALA A 273 5.61 4.29 -10.62
CA ALA A 273 6.81 3.47 -10.64
C ALA A 273 8.06 4.26 -11.08
N ALA A 274 7.92 5.17 -12.06
CA ALA A 274 9.00 6.05 -12.48
C ALA A 274 9.37 7.08 -11.38
N HIS A 275 8.37 7.71 -10.75
CA HIS A 275 8.57 8.68 -9.68
C HIS A 275 9.19 8.03 -8.43
N ASN A 276 8.68 6.87 -8.00
CA ASN A 276 9.24 6.09 -6.89
C ASN A 276 10.71 5.75 -7.12
N ARG A 277 11.09 5.37 -8.35
CA ARG A 277 12.48 5.12 -8.72
C ARG A 277 13.36 6.36 -8.57
N THR A 278 12.89 7.53 -9.02
CA THR A 278 13.64 8.80 -8.87
C THR A 278 13.72 9.25 -7.41
N SER A 279 12.67 9.01 -6.63
CA SER A 279 12.55 9.38 -5.22
C SER A 279 13.19 8.35 -4.27
N ARG A 280 13.73 7.24 -4.80
CA ARG A 280 14.26 6.10 -4.03
C ARG A 280 13.25 5.51 -3.04
N HIS A 281 11.97 5.56 -3.41
CA HIS A 281 10.88 4.95 -2.65
C HIS A 281 10.55 3.57 -3.22
N GLU A 282 10.22 2.60 -2.36
CA GLU A 282 9.91 1.23 -2.78
C GLU A 282 8.66 1.18 -3.68
N CYS A 283 8.65 0.25 -4.65
CA CYS A 283 7.50 0.03 -5.51
C CYS A 283 6.96 -1.37 -5.24
N HIS A 284 5.91 -1.50 -4.41
CA HIS A 284 5.42 -2.80 -3.92
C HIS A 284 4.81 -3.71 -4.99
N ILE A 285 4.32 -3.14 -6.10
CA ILE A 285 3.67 -3.90 -7.17
C ILE A 285 4.61 -4.01 -8.37
N PRO A 286 4.91 -5.22 -8.86
CA PRO A 286 5.77 -5.41 -10.03
C PRO A 286 4.97 -5.16 -11.32
N ILE A 287 4.67 -3.89 -11.60
CA ILE A 287 3.75 -3.50 -12.68
C ILE A 287 4.22 -4.01 -14.06
N THR A 288 5.53 -4.17 -14.28
CA THR A 288 6.03 -4.74 -15.54
C THR A 288 5.66 -6.23 -15.64
N ASN A 289 5.87 -7.01 -14.57
CA ASN A 289 5.45 -8.42 -14.57
C ASN A 289 3.93 -8.55 -14.73
N VAL A 290 3.13 -7.71 -14.06
CA VAL A 290 1.66 -7.67 -14.20
C VAL A 290 1.24 -7.51 -15.66
N ILE A 291 1.83 -6.54 -16.38
CA ILE A 291 1.52 -6.29 -17.79
C ILE A 291 1.86 -7.51 -18.65
N TRP A 292 3.02 -8.14 -18.44
CA TRP A 292 3.43 -9.31 -19.20
C TRP A 292 2.57 -10.54 -18.92
N ASN A 293 2.19 -10.78 -17.67
CA ASN A 293 1.31 -11.88 -17.28
C ASN A 293 -0.09 -11.70 -17.88
N ALA A 294 -0.67 -10.49 -17.77
CA ALA A 294 -1.95 -10.18 -18.38
C ALA A 294 -1.92 -10.33 -19.91
N ALA A 295 -0.83 -9.93 -20.57
CA ALA A 295 -0.67 -10.10 -22.01
C ALA A 295 -0.52 -11.56 -22.44
N GLU A 296 0.16 -12.40 -21.63
CA GLU A 296 0.26 -13.84 -21.85
C GLU A 296 -1.12 -14.51 -21.82
N GLU A 297 -2.01 -14.03 -20.95
CA GLU A 297 -3.42 -14.46 -20.85
C GLU A 297 -4.36 -13.78 -21.86
N ARG A 298 -3.85 -12.89 -22.73
CA ARG A 298 -4.63 -12.08 -23.69
C ARG A 298 -5.72 -11.23 -23.02
N MET A 299 -5.44 -10.71 -21.83
CA MET A 299 -6.37 -9.86 -21.08
C MET A 299 -6.28 -8.38 -21.50
N PHE A 300 -7.38 -7.66 -21.26
CA PHE A 300 -7.45 -6.19 -21.35
C PHE A 300 -7.18 -5.60 -22.75
N MET A 301 -7.50 -6.35 -23.80
CA MET A 301 -7.33 -5.92 -25.18
C MET A 301 -8.49 -5.03 -25.69
N ASP A 302 -9.64 -5.09 -25.02
CA ASP A 302 -10.89 -4.46 -25.50
C ASP A 302 -10.85 -2.93 -25.42
N GLU A 303 -10.18 -2.38 -24.41
CA GLU A 303 -10.03 -0.93 -24.23
C GLU A 303 -8.79 -0.42 -25.03
N PRO A 304 -8.98 0.41 -26.08
CA PRO A 304 -7.90 0.75 -27.00
C PRO A 304 -6.67 1.41 -26.35
N LEU A 305 -6.87 2.30 -25.37
CA LEU A 305 -5.79 3.04 -24.73
C LEU A 305 -5.00 2.15 -23.78
N MET A 306 -5.67 1.29 -23.01
CA MET A 306 -5.03 0.29 -22.16
C MET A 306 -4.22 -0.70 -22.98
N TYR A 307 -4.81 -1.28 -24.03
CA TYR A 307 -4.10 -2.15 -24.96
C TYR A 307 -2.84 -1.47 -25.52
N SER A 308 -2.98 -0.24 -26.01
CA SER A 308 -1.86 0.54 -26.54
C SER A 308 -0.79 0.77 -25.48
N CYS A 309 -1.18 1.16 -24.26
CA CYS A 309 -0.27 1.39 -23.14
C CYS A 309 0.52 0.12 -22.77
N MET A 310 -0.17 -1.03 -22.67
CA MET A 310 0.46 -2.33 -22.44
C MET A 310 1.46 -2.68 -23.55
N ARG A 311 1.05 -2.61 -24.81
CA ARG A 311 1.93 -2.84 -25.98
C ARG A 311 3.17 -1.96 -25.97
N TRP A 312 3.00 -0.67 -25.71
CA TRP A 312 4.12 0.28 -25.62
C TRP A 312 5.09 -0.09 -24.50
N HIS A 313 4.58 -0.45 -23.33
CA HIS A 313 5.43 -0.87 -22.20
C HIS A 313 6.15 -2.19 -22.48
N MET A 314 5.46 -3.18 -23.07
CA MET A 314 6.03 -4.45 -23.49
C MET A 314 7.15 -4.25 -24.52
N GLN A 315 6.92 -3.43 -25.55
CA GLN A 315 7.93 -3.14 -26.57
C GLN A 315 9.19 -2.53 -25.96
N ARG A 316 9.02 -1.56 -25.04
CA ARG A 316 10.15 -0.91 -24.34
C ARG A 316 10.91 -1.88 -23.45
N SER A 317 10.20 -2.71 -22.66
CA SER A 317 10.83 -3.68 -21.77
C SER A 317 11.51 -4.82 -22.53
N LEU A 318 10.93 -5.29 -23.64
CA LEU A 318 11.54 -6.28 -24.53
C LEU A 318 12.79 -5.74 -25.24
N ALA A 319 12.71 -4.54 -25.80
CA ALA A 319 13.86 -3.88 -26.43
C ALA A 319 14.99 -3.65 -25.42
N TRP A 320 14.67 -3.28 -24.18
CA TRP A 320 15.62 -3.20 -23.08
C TRP A 320 16.29 -4.55 -22.82
N CYS A 321 15.51 -5.65 -22.74
CA CYS A 321 16.07 -6.97 -22.50
C CYS A 321 17.07 -7.37 -23.60
N ILE A 322 16.68 -7.23 -24.87
CA ILE A 322 17.52 -7.60 -26.02
C ILE A 322 18.83 -6.78 -26.01
N ARG A 323 18.74 -5.46 -25.84
CA ARG A 323 19.92 -4.60 -25.83
C ARG A 323 20.84 -4.86 -24.64
N TYR A 324 20.27 -5.12 -23.47
CA TYR A 324 21.06 -5.31 -22.27
C TYR A 324 21.77 -6.67 -22.27
N ILE A 325 21.15 -7.72 -22.80
CA ILE A 325 21.81 -9.01 -23.04
C ILE A 325 22.99 -8.84 -24.00
N ALA A 326 22.79 -8.18 -25.14
CA ALA A 326 23.87 -7.93 -26.10
C ALA A 326 25.04 -7.14 -25.48
N TRP A 327 24.74 -6.17 -24.59
CA TRP A 327 25.77 -5.44 -23.85
C TRP A 327 26.49 -6.32 -22.82
N ILE A 328 25.79 -7.21 -22.11
CA ILE A 328 26.40 -8.15 -21.16
C ILE A 328 27.39 -9.07 -21.90
N GLU A 329 26.95 -9.64 -23.03
CA GLU A 329 27.76 -10.52 -23.89
C GLU A 329 28.97 -9.80 -24.48
N SER A 330 28.78 -8.59 -25.03
CA SER A 330 29.88 -7.82 -25.64
C SER A 330 30.97 -7.42 -24.64
N ASN A 331 30.63 -7.34 -23.35
CA ASN A 331 31.57 -7.03 -22.27
C ASN A 331 32.15 -8.28 -21.59
N GLY A 332 31.75 -9.49 -22.02
CA GLY A 332 32.27 -10.76 -21.49
C GLY A 332 31.88 -11.03 -20.02
N TYR A 333 30.75 -10.49 -19.55
CA TYR A 333 30.27 -10.77 -18.20
C TYR A 333 29.71 -12.19 -18.08
N GLU A 334 29.88 -12.82 -16.91
CA GLU A 334 29.26 -14.10 -16.60
C GLU A 334 27.73 -13.97 -16.62
N PHE A 335 27.07 -14.91 -17.32
CA PHE A 335 25.64 -14.89 -17.59
C PHE A 335 25.05 -16.29 -17.40
N GLU A 336 24.05 -16.43 -16.52
CA GLU A 336 23.34 -17.68 -16.26
C GLU A 336 21.88 -17.61 -16.75
N ASP A 337 21.37 -18.74 -17.26
CA ASP A 337 19.96 -18.92 -17.61
C ASP A 337 19.20 -19.51 -16.41
N TRP A 338 18.21 -18.77 -15.91
CA TRP A 338 17.29 -19.14 -14.83
C TRP A 338 15.83 -19.19 -15.32
N THR A 339 15.61 -19.35 -16.63
CA THR A 339 14.25 -19.39 -17.20
C THR A 339 13.44 -20.61 -16.76
N ASP A 340 14.10 -21.64 -16.25
CA ASP A 340 13.49 -22.80 -15.56
C ASP A 340 12.91 -22.45 -14.18
N ARG A 341 13.25 -21.28 -13.62
CA ARG A 341 12.84 -20.79 -12.30
C ARG A 341 11.85 -19.62 -12.37
N GLU A 342 11.26 -19.37 -13.54
CA GLU A 342 10.36 -18.22 -13.79
C GLU A 342 9.22 -18.13 -12.77
N ALA A 343 8.69 -19.27 -12.33
CA ALA A 343 7.57 -19.35 -11.40
C ALA A 343 7.94 -19.03 -9.94
N GLU A 344 9.22 -18.95 -9.60
CA GLU A 344 9.64 -18.94 -8.19
C GLU A 344 9.75 -17.54 -7.58
N TYR A 345 9.94 -16.46 -8.37
CA TYR A 345 10.26 -15.14 -7.78
C TYR A 345 9.85 -13.90 -8.60
N ILE A 346 9.29 -12.91 -7.92
CA ILE A 346 9.28 -11.49 -8.35
C ILE A 346 10.53 -10.83 -7.76
N TYR A 347 11.54 -10.59 -8.60
CA TYR A 347 12.80 -10.05 -8.13
C TYR A 347 12.76 -8.55 -7.85
N ARG A 348 13.41 -8.16 -6.75
CA ARG A 348 13.59 -6.77 -6.33
C ARG A 348 15.05 -6.47 -6.09
N CYS A 349 15.45 -5.22 -6.36
CA CYS A 349 16.80 -4.77 -6.06
C CYS A 349 17.03 -4.70 -4.55
N GLY A 350 18.07 -5.36 -4.04
CA GLY A 350 18.47 -5.33 -2.64
C GLY A 350 18.82 -3.93 -2.11
N THR A 351 19.12 -2.97 -2.99
CA THR A 351 19.43 -1.58 -2.63
C THR A 351 18.20 -0.67 -2.70
N CYS A 352 17.60 -0.51 -3.87
CA CYS A 352 16.52 0.47 -4.09
C CYS A 352 15.10 -0.12 -4.04
N LYS A 353 14.98 -1.43 -3.79
CA LYS A 353 13.72 -2.18 -3.67
C LYS A 353 12.79 -2.14 -4.89
N GLN A 354 13.24 -1.53 -5.99
CA GLN A 354 12.53 -1.50 -7.26
C GLN A 354 12.40 -2.89 -7.87
N GLU A 355 11.34 -3.09 -8.65
CA GLU A 355 11.17 -4.23 -9.55
C GLU A 355 12.39 -4.39 -10.46
N VAL A 356 12.86 -5.63 -10.60
CA VAL A 356 13.88 -6.02 -11.58
C VAL A 356 13.24 -6.99 -12.56
N PHE A 357 12.90 -6.50 -13.74
CA PHE A 357 12.25 -7.30 -14.78
C PHE A 357 13.27 -8.01 -15.68
N ASN A 358 13.14 -9.33 -15.79
CA ASN A 358 13.91 -10.29 -16.59
C ASN A 358 15.42 -10.40 -16.28
N ILE A 359 16.19 -9.31 -16.39
CA ILE A 359 17.65 -9.34 -16.29
C ILE A 359 18.07 -8.80 -14.92
N CYS A 360 18.65 -9.68 -14.12
CA CYS A 360 19.10 -9.39 -12.76
C CYS A 360 20.63 -9.34 -12.69
N LYS A 361 21.17 -8.30 -12.05
CA LYS A 361 22.58 -8.28 -11.66
C LYS A 361 22.69 -8.96 -10.30
N VAL A 362 23.55 -9.97 -10.17
CA VAL A 362 23.61 -10.82 -8.99
C VAL A 362 24.96 -10.68 -8.30
N LEU A 363 24.93 -10.46 -6.99
CA LEU A 363 26.10 -10.62 -6.13
C LEU A 363 26.02 -11.99 -5.46
N ARG A 364 26.81 -12.94 -5.95
CA ARG A 364 26.88 -14.28 -5.38
C ARG A 364 28.01 -14.37 -4.37
N THR A 365 27.74 -15.01 -3.23
CA THR A 365 28.74 -15.33 -2.21
C THR A 365 28.94 -16.85 -2.17
N GLY A 366 30.12 -17.34 -2.56
CA GLY A 366 30.37 -18.77 -2.71
C GLY A 366 29.55 -19.40 -3.86
N ASN A 367 29.06 -20.63 -3.67
CA ASN A 367 28.31 -21.39 -4.69
C ASN A 367 26.80 -21.55 -4.37
N ASP A 368 26.35 -21.00 -3.26
CA ASP A 368 24.98 -21.15 -2.76
C ASP A 368 24.06 -20.09 -3.38
N LYS A 369 23.29 -20.50 -4.40
CA LYS A 369 22.36 -19.61 -5.12
C LYS A 369 21.26 -19.03 -4.23
N SER A 370 20.93 -19.67 -3.10
CA SER A 370 19.90 -19.16 -2.17
C SER A 370 20.31 -17.88 -1.45
N LYS A 371 21.62 -17.55 -1.45
CA LYS A 371 22.19 -16.35 -0.83
C LYS A 371 22.46 -15.23 -1.83
N ASP A 372 22.02 -15.40 -3.08
CA ASP A 372 22.21 -14.42 -4.13
C ASP A 372 21.45 -13.12 -3.80
N ILE A 373 22.17 -12.00 -3.85
CA ILE A 373 21.56 -10.68 -3.69
C ILE A 373 21.33 -10.09 -5.09
N ILE A 374 20.08 -9.76 -5.38
CA ILE A 374 19.65 -9.22 -6.66
C ILE A 374 19.81 -7.70 -6.68
N PHE A 375 20.25 -7.15 -7.81
CA PHE A 375 20.38 -5.73 -8.06
C PHE A 375 19.75 -5.35 -9.40
N CYS A 376 19.17 -4.15 -9.47
CA CYS A 376 18.75 -3.58 -10.73
C CYS A 376 19.98 -3.17 -11.57
N PRO A 377 19.80 -2.88 -12.87
CA PRO A 377 20.90 -2.45 -13.73
C PRO A 377 21.64 -1.20 -13.23
N ILE A 378 20.92 -0.27 -12.56
CA ILE A 378 21.42 1.04 -12.15
C ILE A 378 22.22 0.98 -10.85
N CYS A 379 21.76 0.21 -9.86
CA CYS A 379 22.42 0.16 -8.55
C CYS A 379 23.80 -0.48 -8.65
N LYS A 380 24.78 0.15 -8.00
CA LYS A 380 26.16 -0.33 -7.95
C LYS A 380 26.28 -1.50 -6.96
N ILE A 381 27.13 -2.46 -7.31
CA ILE A 381 27.51 -3.55 -6.43
C ILE A 381 28.88 -3.23 -5.83
N ASN A 382 29.02 -3.42 -4.52
CA ASN A 382 30.33 -3.35 -3.87
C ASN A 382 30.91 -4.76 -3.72
N VAL A 383 31.88 -5.10 -4.57
CA VAL A 383 32.52 -6.43 -4.65
C VAL A 383 33.73 -6.54 -3.71
N SER A 384 33.99 -5.57 -2.83
CA SER A 384 35.23 -5.46 -2.03
C SER A 384 35.54 -6.58 -1.03
N ARG A 385 34.73 -7.64 -0.94
CA ARG A 385 34.93 -8.76 0.01
C ARG A 385 35.39 -10.03 -0.71
N LYS A 386 36.29 -10.80 -0.06
CA LYS A 386 36.71 -12.14 -0.53
C LYS A 386 35.49 -13.04 -0.80
N ASN A 387 35.56 -13.86 -1.86
CA ASN A 387 34.56 -14.85 -2.27
C ASN A 387 33.21 -14.30 -2.78
N LYS A 388 33.17 -13.04 -3.23
CA LYS A 388 32.02 -12.48 -3.94
C LYS A 388 32.32 -12.29 -5.40
N ARG A 389 31.38 -12.70 -6.27
CA ARG A 389 31.46 -12.43 -7.70
C ARG A 389 30.16 -11.77 -8.19
N GLN A 390 30.31 -10.89 -9.16
CA GLN A 390 29.19 -10.31 -9.89
C GLN A 390 28.95 -11.16 -11.14
N LEU A 391 27.71 -11.58 -11.34
CA LEU A 391 27.24 -12.17 -12.59
C LEU A 391 25.87 -11.59 -12.95
N PHE A 392 25.34 -12.01 -14.08
CA PHE A 392 24.00 -11.66 -14.54
C PHE A 392 23.17 -12.92 -14.70
N VAL A 393 21.86 -12.80 -14.49
CA VAL A 393 20.91 -13.90 -14.72
C VAL A 393 19.73 -13.38 -15.54
N ILE A 394 19.19 -14.23 -16.41
CA ILE A 394 17.88 -14.04 -17.04
C ILE A 394 16.88 -15.03 -16.48
N TYR A 395 15.67 -14.58 -16.17
CA TYR A 395 14.63 -15.47 -15.63
C TYR A 395 13.36 -15.52 -16.49
N LYS A 396 13.26 -14.72 -17.57
CA LYS A 396 12.21 -14.84 -18.59
C LYS A 396 12.80 -15.06 -19.98
N ASN A 397 12.38 -16.11 -20.66
CA ASN A 397 12.88 -16.47 -21.97
C ASN A 397 12.51 -15.38 -23.00
N VAL A 398 13.51 -14.76 -23.65
CA VAL A 398 13.28 -13.65 -24.59
C VAL A 398 12.48 -14.07 -25.83
N ALA A 399 12.65 -15.30 -26.30
CA ALA A 399 11.84 -15.84 -27.41
C ALA A 399 10.38 -16.02 -26.98
N LYS A 400 10.13 -16.46 -25.75
CA LYS A 400 8.77 -16.50 -25.15
C LYS A 400 8.17 -15.09 -25.06
N LEU A 401 8.92 -14.10 -24.59
CA LEU A 401 8.47 -12.70 -24.53
C LEU A 401 8.13 -12.13 -25.92
N ARG A 402 8.95 -12.42 -26.95
CA ARG A 402 8.64 -12.06 -28.34
C ARG A 402 7.32 -12.67 -28.78
N LYS A 403 7.13 -13.98 -28.57
CA LYS A 403 5.90 -14.68 -28.92
C LYS A 403 4.67 -14.09 -28.21
N ILE A 404 4.77 -13.77 -26.92
CA ILE A 404 3.68 -13.11 -26.18
C ILE A 404 3.36 -11.75 -26.80
N TYR A 405 4.37 -10.91 -27.08
CA TYR A 405 4.16 -9.61 -27.72
C TYR A 405 3.53 -9.73 -29.11
N ASP A 406 4.02 -10.65 -29.94
CA ASP A 406 3.52 -10.85 -31.30
C ASP A 406 2.08 -11.40 -31.31
N ASN A 407 1.71 -12.22 -30.32
CA ASN A 407 0.37 -12.76 -30.16
C ASN A 407 -0.63 -11.80 -29.48
N PHE A 408 -0.13 -10.83 -28.71
CA PHE A 408 -0.95 -9.84 -28.02
C PHE A 408 -1.41 -8.76 -28.99
N VAL A 409 -2.11 -9.12 -30.06
CA VAL A 409 -2.62 -8.21 -31.09
C VAL A 409 -4.14 -8.13 -30.99
N ARG A 410 -4.66 -6.91 -31.00
CA ARG A 410 -6.09 -6.65 -31.14
C ARG A 410 -6.48 -6.76 -32.62
N GLU A 411 -7.47 -7.58 -32.91
CA GLU A 411 -8.14 -7.59 -34.22
C GLU A 411 -8.89 -6.27 -34.36
N ILE A 412 -8.60 -5.52 -35.42
CA ILE A 412 -9.40 -4.33 -35.78
C ILE A 412 -10.63 -4.88 -36.49
N PRO A 413 -11.86 -4.70 -35.97
CA PRO A 413 -13.06 -5.11 -36.68
C PRO A 413 -13.08 -4.43 -38.06
N GLU A 414 -13.41 -5.16 -39.13
CA GLU A 414 -13.44 -4.66 -40.52
C GLU A 414 -14.52 -3.58 -40.79
N GLU A 415 -15.15 -3.02 -39.76
CA GLU A 415 -16.21 -2.03 -39.92
C GLU A 415 -15.63 -0.61 -40.02
N GLY A 416 -15.46 -0.16 -41.26
CA GLY A 416 -15.11 1.23 -41.58
C GLY A 416 -14.58 1.52 -42.99
N ILE A 417 -14.38 0.50 -43.83
CA ILE A 417 -14.09 0.70 -45.27
C ILE A 417 -15.36 0.45 -46.07
N GLN A 418 -16.46 1.12 -45.72
CA GLN A 418 -17.60 1.27 -46.64
C GLN A 418 -18.18 2.68 -46.52
N GLN A 419 -18.13 3.37 -47.66
CA GLN A 419 -18.86 4.59 -48.04
C GLN A 419 -18.25 5.94 -47.63
N ASP A 420 -17.35 6.43 -48.48
CA ASP A 420 -17.50 7.74 -49.13
C ASP A 420 -16.85 7.63 -50.52
N GLN A 421 -17.67 7.27 -51.53
CA GLN A 421 -17.41 7.46 -52.95
C GLN A 421 -18.54 8.29 -53.54
#